data_AF-A0A9X6X9Y9-F1
#
_entry.id   AF-A0A9X6X9Y9-F1
#
_cell.length_a   1.000
_cell.length_b   1.000
_cell.length_c   1.000
_cell.angle_alpha   90.00
_cell.angle_beta   90.00
_cell.angle_gamma   90.00
#
_symmetry.space_group_name_H-M   'P 1'
#
loop_
_entity.id
_entity.type
_entity.pdbx_description
1 polymer ?
#
loop_
_entity_poly.entity_id
_entity_poly.type
_entity_poly.pdbx_seq_one_letter_code
_entity_poly.pdbx_strand_id
1 'polypeptide(L)'
;MRKNFSILMITFMLLSVIGCEKNNDESIQGIAYASLTRTEQAALSDKHGVVKKVESIPNNATIFNKNYHKDKLYSVTFNGDNPEEKIVIYIDTKTNKKVGMIGGD
;
A
#
# COMPACT_ATOMS: atom_id res chain seq x y z
N MET A 1 -36.69 -35.56 16.50
CA MET A 1 -36.28 -34.19 16.12
C MET A 1 -34.84 -33.86 16.58
N ARG A 2 -33.85 -34.74 16.34
CA ARG A 2 -32.48 -34.60 16.89
C ARG A 2 -31.39 -34.46 15.82
N LYS A 3 -31.72 -34.76 14.55
CA LYS A 3 -30.78 -34.75 13.40
C LYS A 3 -30.56 -33.36 12.80
N ASN A 4 -31.54 -32.45 12.89
CA ASN A 4 -31.47 -31.14 12.26
C ASN A 4 -30.60 -30.14 13.05
N PHE A 5 -30.39 -30.40 14.35
CA PHE A 5 -29.59 -29.52 15.22
C PHE A 5 -28.09 -29.62 14.91
N SER A 6 -27.60 -30.82 14.57
CA SER A 6 -26.19 -31.02 14.19
C SER A 6 -25.83 -30.35 12.86
N ILE A 7 -26.76 -30.31 11.90
CA ILE A 7 -26.55 -29.67 10.60
C ILE A 7 -26.42 -28.16 10.77
N LEU A 8 -27.27 -27.57 11.60
CA LEU A 8 -27.28 -26.12 11.88
C LEU A 8 -25.96 -25.65 12.53
N MET A 9 -25.38 -26.47 13.40
CA MET A 9 -24.14 -26.16 14.12
C MET A 9 -22.91 -26.23 13.19
N ILE A 10 -22.91 -27.18 12.24
CA ILE A 10 -21.85 -27.32 11.22
C ILE A 10 -21.86 -26.13 10.24
N THR A 11 -23.05 -25.65 9.84
CA THR A 11 -23.16 -24.47 8.97
C THR A 11 -22.67 -23.18 9.63
N PHE A 12 -22.79 -23.05 10.96
CA PHE A 12 -22.31 -21.86 11.69
C PHE A 12 -20.78 -21.82 11.82
N MET A 13 -20.12 -22.98 11.93
CA MET A 13 -18.65 -23.07 11.94
C MET A 13 -18.04 -22.69 10.59
N LEU A 14 -18.71 -22.99 9.47
CA LEU A 14 -18.20 -22.69 8.13
C LEU A 14 -18.20 -21.19 7.78
N LEU A 15 -18.98 -20.37 8.49
CA LEU A 15 -19.03 -18.91 8.28
C LEU A 15 -17.98 -18.13 9.09
N SER A 16 -17.23 -18.82 9.97
CA SER A 16 -16.27 -18.17 10.88
C SER A 16 -14.91 -17.88 10.23
N VAL A 17 -14.72 -18.24 8.95
CA VAL A 17 -13.46 -18.06 8.20
C VAL A 17 -13.62 -17.06 7.06
N ILE A 18 -14.35 -15.97 7.29
CA ILE A 18 -14.16 -14.76 6.48
C ILE A 18 -13.16 -13.93 7.27
N GLY A 19 -11.89 -14.29 7.12
CA GLY A 19 -10.80 -13.45 7.63
C GLY A 19 -10.90 -12.10 6.95
N CYS A 20 -11.11 -11.04 7.72
CA CYS A 20 -10.92 -9.69 7.23
C CYS A 20 -9.46 -9.59 6.74
N GLU A 21 -9.24 -9.72 5.44
CA GLU A 21 -8.04 -9.16 4.82
C GLU A 21 -8.11 -7.66 5.11
N LYS A 22 -7.31 -7.22 6.08
CA LYS A 22 -7.06 -5.80 6.29
C LYS A 22 -6.64 -5.25 4.93
N ASN A 23 -7.34 -4.23 4.41
CA ASN A 23 -7.01 -3.57 3.15
C ASN A 23 -5.55 -3.11 3.21
N ASN A 24 -4.64 -3.94 2.70
CA ASN A 24 -3.20 -3.68 2.77
C ASN A 24 -2.87 -2.39 2.02
N ASP A 25 -3.64 -2.06 1.00
CA ASP A 25 -3.49 -0.85 0.21
C ASP A 25 -3.68 0.43 1.02
N GLU A 26 -4.70 0.52 1.88
CA GLU A 26 -4.90 1.69 2.75
C GLU A 26 -3.71 1.87 3.70
N SER A 27 -3.20 0.77 4.25
CA SER A 27 -2.02 0.79 5.13
C SER A 27 -0.77 1.24 4.37
N ILE A 28 -0.57 0.78 3.13
CA ILE A 28 0.59 1.11 2.30
C ILE A 28 0.51 2.58 1.85
N GLN A 29 -0.68 3.06 1.46
CA GLN A 29 -0.91 4.47 1.15
C GLN A 29 -0.57 5.38 2.33
N GLY A 30 -1.05 5.02 3.53
CA GLY A 30 -0.76 5.78 4.75
C GLY A 30 0.74 5.88 5.05
N ILE A 31 1.48 4.77 4.89
CA ILE A 31 2.95 4.76 5.05
C ILE A 31 3.61 5.66 4.00
N ALA A 32 3.20 5.55 2.74
CA ALA A 32 3.75 6.35 1.66
C ALA A 32 3.49 7.86 1.87
N TYR A 33 2.26 8.24 2.18
CA TYR A 33 1.88 9.62 2.45
C TYR A 33 2.65 10.19 3.67
N ALA A 34 2.76 9.43 4.76
CA ALA A 34 3.50 9.84 5.95
C ALA A 34 5.02 9.97 5.72
N SER A 35 5.55 9.36 4.66
CA SER A 35 6.98 9.43 4.29
C SER A 35 7.34 10.66 3.43
N LEU A 36 6.34 11.42 3.00
CA LEU A 36 6.49 12.69 2.29
C LEU A 36 6.83 13.82 3.28
N THR A 37 7.58 14.80 2.79
CA THR A 37 7.77 16.09 3.45
C THR A 37 6.45 16.89 3.44
N ARG A 38 6.38 17.93 4.26
CA ARG A 38 5.19 18.81 4.29
C ARG A 38 4.96 19.51 2.95
N THR A 39 6.03 19.89 2.25
CA THR A 39 5.94 20.54 0.94
C THR A 39 5.40 19.57 -0.11
N GLU A 40 5.93 18.35 -0.16
CA GLU A 40 5.42 17.31 -1.07
C GLU A 40 3.94 16.98 -0.79
N GLN A 41 3.54 16.87 0.47
CA GLN A 41 2.12 16.65 0.83
C GLN A 41 1.22 17.81 0.41
N ALA A 42 1.70 19.05 0.51
CA ALA A 42 0.94 20.23 0.13
C ALA A 42 0.77 20.38 -1.39
N ALA A 43 1.64 19.74 -2.18
CA ALA A 43 1.58 19.74 -3.64
C ALA A 43 0.64 18.65 -4.21
N LEU A 44 0.06 17.79 -3.35
CA LEU A 44 -0.86 16.74 -3.79
C LEU A 44 -2.28 17.28 -3.94
N SER A 45 -2.96 16.91 -5.03
CA SER A 45 -4.40 17.17 -5.18
C SER A 45 -5.26 16.32 -4.26
N ASP A 46 -4.71 15.19 -3.81
CA ASP A 46 -5.41 14.14 -3.08
C ASP A 46 -4.44 13.35 -2.18
N LYS A 47 -4.93 12.88 -1.04
CA LYS A 47 -4.21 11.98 -0.12
C LYS A 47 -4.31 10.50 -0.50
N HIS A 48 -5.18 10.13 -1.44
CA HIS A 48 -5.34 8.78 -1.93
C HIS A 48 -4.31 8.51 -3.04
N GLY A 49 -3.49 7.49 -2.79
CA GLY A 49 -2.47 7.05 -3.71
C GLY A 49 -2.88 5.74 -4.38
N VAL A 50 -2.51 5.56 -5.64
CA VAL A 50 -2.70 4.27 -6.32
C VAL A 50 -1.56 3.33 -5.94
N VAL A 51 -1.88 2.25 -5.24
CA VAL A 51 -0.91 1.22 -4.82
C VAL A 51 -0.73 0.18 -5.91
N LYS A 52 0.52 -0.19 -6.19
CA LYS A 52 0.87 -1.31 -7.08
C LYS A 52 2.06 -2.07 -6.50
N LYS A 53 2.00 -3.40 -6.53
CA LYS A 53 3.18 -4.22 -6.28
C LYS A 53 4.10 -4.14 -7.50
N VAL A 54 5.40 -3.97 -7.27
CA VAL A 54 6.39 -3.82 -8.35
C VAL A 54 7.61 -4.71 -8.10
N GLU A 55 8.26 -5.17 -9.16
CA GLU A 55 9.41 -6.07 -9.08
C GLU A 55 10.74 -5.34 -8.88
N SER A 56 10.79 -4.07 -9.29
CA SER A 56 12.00 -3.25 -9.23
C SER A 56 11.67 -1.76 -9.19
N ILE A 57 12.61 -0.99 -8.64
CA ILE A 57 12.57 0.48 -8.71
C ILE A 57 13.23 0.92 -10.05
N PRO A 58 12.59 1.81 -10.83
CA PRO A 58 13.16 2.36 -12.07
C PRO A 58 14.49 3.10 -11.85
N ASN A 59 15.36 3.10 -12.86
CA ASN A 59 16.69 3.71 -12.78
C ASN A 59 16.66 5.25 -12.66
N ASN A 60 15.57 5.90 -13.05
CA ASN A 60 15.38 7.34 -12.90
C ASN A 60 14.84 7.75 -11.52
N ALA A 61 14.63 6.79 -10.60
CA ALA A 61 14.22 7.08 -9.25
C ALA A 61 15.41 7.46 -8.37
N THR A 62 15.18 8.37 -7.44
CA THR A 62 16.09 8.62 -6.31
C THR A 62 15.98 7.45 -5.34
N ILE A 63 17.10 6.78 -5.03
CA ILE A 63 17.15 5.63 -4.12
C ILE A 63 17.68 6.06 -2.75
N PHE A 64 16.87 5.87 -1.70
CA PHE A 64 17.24 6.20 -0.32
C PHE A 64 17.84 5.02 0.44
N ASN A 65 17.41 3.80 0.10
CA ASN A 65 17.93 2.58 0.70
C ASN A 65 18.01 1.48 -0.34
N LYS A 66 19.20 0.90 -0.53
CA LYS A 66 19.44 -0.22 -1.47
C LYS A 66 19.15 -1.59 -0.86
N ASN A 67 19.10 -1.69 0.47
CA ASN A 67 18.80 -2.92 1.19
C ASN A 67 17.30 -3.00 1.51
N TYR A 68 16.51 -3.35 0.49
CA TYR A 68 15.06 -3.52 0.57
C TYR A 68 14.64 -4.91 0.09
N HIS A 69 13.47 -5.34 0.57
CA HIS A 69 12.91 -6.64 0.22
C HIS A 69 12.13 -6.57 -1.09
N LYS A 70 12.71 -7.06 -2.19
CA LYS A 70 12.10 -6.99 -3.54
C LYS A 70 10.71 -7.63 -3.62
N ASP A 71 10.48 -8.73 -2.89
CA ASP A 71 9.19 -9.44 -2.85
C ASP A 71 8.09 -8.69 -2.08
N LYS A 72 8.48 -7.66 -1.31
CA LYS A 72 7.63 -6.79 -0.48
C LYS A 72 7.66 -5.33 -0.94
N LEU A 73 8.09 -5.07 -2.18
CA LEU A 73 8.18 -3.74 -2.78
C LEU A 73 6.87 -3.32 -3.43
N TYR A 74 6.42 -2.12 -3.09
CA TYR A 74 5.22 -1.48 -3.66
C TYR A 74 5.54 -0.06 -4.10
N SER A 75 4.90 0.40 -5.17
CA SER A 75 4.84 1.80 -5.56
C SER A 75 3.50 2.40 -5.16
N VAL A 76 3.51 3.62 -4.66
CA VAL A 76 2.30 4.43 -4.41
C VAL A 76 2.41 5.68 -5.24
N THR A 77 1.46 5.90 -6.14
CA THR A 77 1.41 7.09 -7.00
C THR A 77 0.37 8.06 -6.47
N PHE A 78 0.81 9.25 -6.09
CA PHE A 78 -0.06 10.39 -5.75
C PHE A 78 -0.08 11.38 -6.92
N ASN A 79 -1.25 11.95 -7.20
CA ASN A 79 -1.37 13.01 -8.18
C ASN A 79 -1.14 14.37 -7.50
N GLY A 80 -0.44 15.25 -8.18
CA GLY A 80 -0.35 16.66 -7.84
C GLY A 80 -1.58 17.44 -8.28
N ASP A 81 -1.55 18.75 -8.10
CA ASP A 81 -2.62 19.66 -8.56
C ASP A 81 -2.75 19.67 -10.09
N ASN A 82 -1.63 19.51 -10.80
CA ASN A 82 -1.62 19.37 -12.25
C ASN A 82 -1.54 17.88 -12.67
N PRO A 83 -2.21 17.46 -13.76
CA PRO A 83 -2.22 16.06 -14.22
C PRO A 83 -0.84 15.44 -14.52
N GLU A 84 0.12 16.28 -14.92
CA GLU A 84 1.51 15.93 -15.18
C GLU A 84 2.37 15.81 -13.91
N GLU A 85 1.94 16.43 -12.80
CA GLU A 85 2.64 16.38 -11.52
C GLU A 85 2.26 15.10 -10.79
N LYS A 86 3.22 14.21 -10.60
CA LYS A 86 3.02 12.95 -9.88
C LYS A 86 4.20 12.68 -8.98
N ILE A 87 3.90 12.21 -7.79
CA ILE A 87 4.91 11.69 -6.86
C ILE A 87 4.70 10.19 -6.77
N VAL A 88 5.74 9.44 -7.14
CA VAL A 88 5.75 7.98 -7.01
C VAL A 88 6.68 7.63 -5.87
N ILE A 89 6.14 7.02 -4.82
CA ILE A 89 6.89 6.57 -3.64
C ILE A 89 7.05 5.06 -3.69
N TYR A 90 8.26 4.56 -3.48
CA TYR A 90 8.54 3.13 -3.36
C TYR A 90 8.70 2.75 -1.89
N ILE A 91 7.87 1.83 -1.42
CA ILE A 91 7.81 1.35 -0.03
C ILE A 91 8.22 -0.12 0.05
N ASP A 92 9.14 -0.42 0.95
CA ASP A 92 9.36 -1.78 1.44
C ASP A 92 8.38 -2.05 2.58
N THR A 93 7.38 -2.90 2.35
CA THR A 93 6.33 -3.23 3.33
C THR A 93 6.77 -4.24 4.39
N LYS A 94 7.96 -4.86 4.25
CA LYS A 94 8.56 -5.64 5.34
C LYS A 94 9.08 -4.73 6.44
N THR A 95 9.65 -3.59 6.06
CA THR A 95 10.26 -2.62 6.97
C THR A 95 9.42 -1.36 7.18
N ASN A 96 8.35 -1.19 6.40
CA ASN A 96 7.50 0.01 6.33
C ASN A 96 8.29 1.30 6.07
N LYS A 97 9.28 1.24 5.17
CA LYS A 97 10.17 2.36 4.85
C LYS A 97 10.09 2.78 3.40
N LYS A 98 10.23 4.09 3.16
CA LYS A 98 10.52 4.65 1.83
C LYS A 98 11.92 4.23 1.40
N VAL A 99 12.02 3.62 0.23
CA VAL A 99 13.28 3.10 -0.33
C VAL A 99 13.67 3.80 -1.63
N GLY A 100 12.71 4.44 -2.30
CA GLY A 100 12.98 5.34 -3.42
C GLY A 100 11.78 6.23 -3.75
N MET A 101 11.98 7.17 -4.66
CA MET A 101 10.91 8.01 -5.20
C MET A 101 11.21 8.57 -6.60
N ILE A 102 10.17 8.98 -7.32
CA ILE A 102 10.22 9.77 -8.55
C ILE A 102 9.28 10.97 -8.38
N GLY A 103 9.74 12.16 -8.79
CA GLY A 103 9.05 13.42 -8.47
C GLY A 103 9.22 13.81 -7.01
N GLY A 104 8.77 15.02 -6.63
CA GLY A 104 9.07 15.62 -5.33
C GLY A 104 10.47 16.24 -5.32
N ASP A 105 10.52 17.58 -5.34
CA ASP A 105 11.75 18.37 -5.28
C ASP A 105 12.21 18.63 -3.84
#